data_AF-A0AAW5MM13-F1
#
_entry.id   AF-A0AAW5MM13-F1
#
_cell.length_a   1.000
_cell.length_b   1.000
_cell.length_c   1.000
_cell.angle_alpha   90.00
_cell.angle_beta   90.00
_cell.angle_gamma   90.00
#
_symmetry.space_group_name_H-M   'P 1'
#
loop_
_entity.id
_entity.type
_entity.pdbx_description
1 polymer ?
#
loop_
_entity_poly.entity_id
_entity_poly.type
_entity_poly.pdbx_seq_one_letter_code
_entity_poly.pdbx_strand_id
1 'polypeptide(L)'
;MNKFYHVGTLARREVTALLHTLTHNTAANAEAILNYVGSKLNPYDPRKDKAKARHTLRRVKKALKVGRIPFELTVTGCRIDRGSHQADRYYYDCTLLAQGWQQYDTEEDAWYFGIWIHTEKLETFTYAEGDTSHVIAPNVEAFRAELARLYQYHPQAPAFISIDPEAGVVTRHFELKPEV
;
A
#
# COMPACT_ATOMS: atom_id res chain seq x y z
N MET A 1 -2.86 -16.67 -1.29
CA MET A 1 -1.95 -16.56 -2.45
C MET A 1 -0.98 -17.73 -2.61
N ASN A 2 -0.55 -18.38 -1.51
CA ASN A 2 0.40 -19.52 -1.54
C ASN A 2 -0.03 -20.71 -2.43
N LYS A 3 -1.32 -20.82 -2.79
CA LYS A 3 -1.81 -21.85 -3.72
C LYS A 3 -1.20 -21.73 -5.13
N PHE A 4 -0.69 -20.57 -5.53
CA PHE A 4 0.00 -20.42 -6.83
C PHE A 4 1.36 -21.14 -6.88
N TYR A 5 2.00 -21.43 -5.74
CA TYR A 5 3.20 -22.29 -5.70
C TYR A 5 2.90 -23.72 -6.20
N HIS A 6 1.68 -24.18 -6.00
CA HIS A 6 1.22 -25.51 -6.39
C HIS A 6 0.29 -25.47 -7.61
N VAL A 7 0.38 -24.43 -8.45
CA VAL A 7 -0.52 -24.25 -9.62
C VAL A 7 -0.52 -25.47 -10.56
N GLY A 8 0.56 -26.25 -10.59
CA GLY A 8 0.67 -27.51 -11.31
C GLY A 8 -0.41 -28.54 -10.96
N THR A 9 -0.70 -28.70 -9.67
CA THR A 9 -1.60 -29.75 -9.14
C THR A 9 -3.09 -29.40 -9.21
N LEU A 10 -3.43 -28.11 -9.35
CA LEU A 10 -4.82 -27.64 -9.30
C LEU A 10 -5.67 -28.06 -10.52
N ALA A 11 -6.97 -28.24 -10.39
CA ALA A 11 -7.85 -28.36 -11.55
C ALA A 11 -7.99 -27.00 -12.28
N ARG A 12 -8.36 -27.02 -13.57
CA ARG A 12 -8.57 -25.77 -14.35
C ARG A 12 -9.59 -24.83 -13.69
N ARG A 13 -10.66 -25.39 -13.11
CA ARG A 13 -11.69 -24.64 -12.38
C ARG A 13 -11.12 -23.92 -11.16
N GLU A 14 -10.22 -24.57 -10.44
CA GLU A 14 -9.60 -24.02 -9.22
C GLU A 14 -8.65 -22.87 -9.56
N VAL A 15 -7.88 -23.01 -10.65
CA VAL A 15 -7.05 -21.90 -11.14
C VAL A 15 -7.91 -20.70 -11.53
N THR A 16 -9.04 -20.93 -12.20
CA THR A 16 -9.97 -19.84 -12.54
C THR A 16 -10.55 -19.19 -11.29
N ALA A 17 -10.98 -19.98 -10.31
CA ALA A 17 -11.46 -19.43 -9.02
C ALA A 17 -10.38 -18.58 -8.33
N LEU A 18 -9.13 -19.04 -8.29
CA LEU A 18 -8.00 -18.27 -7.72
C LEU A 18 -7.76 -16.95 -8.46
N LEU A 19 -7.96 -16.90 -9.77
CA LEU A 19 -7.82 -15.65 -10.52
C LEU A 19 -8.91 -14.64 -10.16
N HIS A 20 -10.12 -15.10 -9.84
CA HIS A 20 -11.22 -14.24 -9.41
C HIS A 20 -11.05 -13.67 -8.00
N THR A 21 -10.15 -14.25 -7.19
CA THR A 21 -9.84 -13.71 -5.85
C THR A 21 -8.70 -12.70 -5.86
N LEU A 22 -8.11 -12.41 -7.02
CA LEU A 22 -7.02 -11.43 -7.13
C LEU A 22 -7.55 -10.01 -7.04
N THR A 23 -6.77 -9.16 -6.38
CA THR A 23 -6.85 -7.69 -6.34
C THR A 23 -5.60 -7.13 -6.99
N HIS A 24 -5.59 -5.82 -7.29
CA HIS A 24 -4.41 -5.15 -7.85
C HIS A 24 -3.13 -5.44 -7.03
N ASN A 25 -3.21 -5.31 -5.70
CA ASN A 25 -2.10 -5.53 -4.77
C ASN A 25 -1.63 -7.01 -4.71
N THR A 26 -2.56 -7.97 -4.85
CA THR A 26 -2.20 -9.40 -4.80
C THR A 26 -1.78 -9.97 -6.16
N ALA A 27 -2.11 -9.28 -7.25
CA ALA A 27 -1.75 -9.72 -8.58
C ALA A 27 -0.24 -9.66 -8.84
N ALA A 28 0.46 -8.62 -8.36
CA ALA A 28 1.92 -8.51 -8.49
C ALA A 28 2.66 -9.70 -7.84
N ASN A 29 2.24 -10.07 -6.64
CA ASN A 29 2.79 -11.24 -5.96
C ASN A 29 2.44 -12.55 -6.67
N ALA A 30 1.22 -12.69 -7.19
CA ALA A 30 0.84 -13.84 -8.01
C ALA A 30 1.71 -13.95 -9.28
N GLU A 31 2.02 -12.82 -9.93
CA GLU A 31 2.94 -12.80 -11.06
C GLU A 31 4.35 -13.25 -10.66
N ALA A 32 4.90 -12.75 -9.55
CA ALA A 32 6.21 -13.13 -9.05
C ALA A 32 6.30 -14.65 -8.79
N ILE A 33 5.29 -15.21 -8.08
CA ILE A 33 5.21 -16.65 -7.81
C ILE A 33 5.10 -17.46 -9.10
N LEU A 34 4.22 -17.06 -10.03
CA LEU A 34 4.02 -17.78 -11.28
C LEU A 34 5.23 -17.69 -12.22
N ASN A 35 5.94 -16.55 -12.21
CA ASN A 35 7.23 -16.41 -12.88
C ASN A 35 8.25 -17.37 -12.29
N TYR A 36 8.39 -17.39 -10.96
CA TYR A 36 9.30 -18.28 -10.24
C TYR A 36 9.02 -19.76 -10.53
N VAL A 37 7.76 -20.21 -10.43
CA VAL A 37 7.37 -21.59 -10.75
C VAL A 37 7.59 -21.90 -12.24
N GLY A 38 7.29 -20.94 -13.13
CA GLY A 38 7.48 -21.09 -14.57
C GLY A 38 8.93 -21.07 -15.03
N SER A 39 9.84 -20.51 -14.22
CA SER A 39 11.27 -20.35 -14.49
C SER A 39 12.16 -21.37 -13.79
N LYS A 40 11.70 -22.00 -12.68
CA LYS A 40 12.49 -22.98 -11.92
C LYS A 40 13.25 -23.92 -12.85
N LEU A 41 14.58 -23.80 -12.82
CA LEU A 41 15.54 -24.64 -13.54
C LEU A 41 15.68 -26.03 -12.92
N ASN A 42 14.68 -26.52 -12.18
CA ASN A 42 14.73 -27.88 -11.67
C ASN A 42 14.45 -28.86 -12.84
N PRO A 43 15.43 -29.70 -13.24
CA PRO A 43 15.24 -30.68 -14.31
C PRO A 43 14.23 -31.78 -13.94
N TYR A 44 13.93 -31.95 -12.66
CA TYR A 44 12.95 -32.92 -12.15
C TYR A 44 11.53 -32.35 -12.04
N ASP A 45 11.32 -31.04 -12.25
CA ASP A 45 9.98 -30.46 -12.22
C ASP A 45 9.19 -30.86 -13.48
N PRO A 46 7.95 -31.36 -13.34
CA PRO A 46 7.13 -31.76 -14.48
C PRO A 46 6.95 -30.62 -15.49
N ARG A 47 7.29 -30.84 -16.77
CA ARG A 47 7.11 -29.86 -17.86
C ARG A 47 5.70 -29.27 -17.91
N LYS A 48 4.70 -30.09 -17.54
CA LYS A 48 3.27 -29.74 -17.46
C LYS A 48 3.02 -28.60 -16.46
N ASP A 49 3.68 -28.62 -15.31
CA ASP A 49 3.47 -27.64 -14.24
C ASP A 49 4.04 -26.28 -14.64
N LYS A 50 5.24 -26.27 -15.24
CA LYS A 50 5.86 -25.06 -15.81
C LYS A 50 4.99 -24.44 -16.91
N ALA A 51 4.47 -25.26 -17.83
CA ALA A 51 3.60 -24.79 -18.90
C ALA A 51 2.32 -24.14 -18.33
N LYS A 52 1.74 -24.75 -17.29
CA LYS A 52 0.54 -24.25 -16.64
C LYS A 52 0.79 -22.97 -15.82
N ALA A 53 1.92 -22.87 -15.14
CA ALA A 53 2.33 -21.63 -14.47
C ALA A 53 2.49 -20.48 -15.49
N ARG A 54 3.21 -20.71 -16.61
CA ARG A 54 3.37 -19.72 -17.69
C ARG A 54 2.04 -19.33 -18.35
N HIS A 55 1.13 -20.29 -18.52
CA HIS A 55 -0.20 -20.01 -19.05
C HIS A 55 -1.03 -19.17 -18.07
N THR A 56 -0.99 -19.52 -16.78
CA THR A 56 -1.68 -18.77 -15.72
C THR A 56 -1.13 -17.35 -15.59
N LEU A 57 0.20 -17.18 -15.62
CA LEU A 57 0.86 -15.88 -15.64
C LEU A 57 0.36 -15.01 -16.80
N ARG A 58 0.26 -15.57 -18.02
CA ARG A 58 -0.29 -14.85 -19.18
C ARG A 58 -1.73 -14.40 -18.95
N ARG A 59 -2.54 -15.20 -18.25
CA ARG A 59 -3.92 -14.83 -17.88
C ARG A 59 -3.95 -13.68 -16.88
N VAL A 60 -3.10 -13.71 -15.85
CA VAL A 60 -2.96 -12.62 -14.85
C VAL A 60 -2.57 -11.32 -15.56
N LYS A 61 -1.47 -11.33 -16.31
CA LYS A 61 -1.00 -10.17 -17.07
C LYS A 61 -2.05 -9.60 -18.01
N LYS A 62 -2.77 -10.48 -18.72
CA LYS A 62 -3.87 -10.05 -19.59
C LYS A 62 -5.00 -9.40 -18.78
N ALA A 63 -5.41 -10.01 -17.67
CA ALA A 63 -6.49 -9.52 -16.83
C ALA A 63 -6.16 -8.15 -16.20
N LEU A 64 -4.92 -7.95 -15.75
CA LEU A 64 -4.42 -6.63 -15.31
C LEU A 64 -4.48 -5.61 -16.44
N LYS A 65 -3.91 -5.95 -17.61
CA LYS A 65 -3.89 -5.05 -18.76
C LYS A 65 -5.29 -4.61 -19.20
N VAL A 66 -6.30 -5.47 -19.09
CA VAL A 66 -7.67 -5.15 -19.48
C VAL A 66 -8.55 -4.65 -18.31
N GLY A 67 -7.98 -4.39 -17.14
CA GLY A 67 -8.73 -3.87 -15.98
C GLY A 67 -9.75 -4.83 -15.38
N ARG A 68 -9.60 -6.15 -15.56
CA ARG A 68 -10.51 -7.16 -14.99
C ARG A 68 -10.20 -7.52 -13.53
N ILE A 69 -8.99 -7.20 -13.08
CA ILE A 69 -8.62 -7.36 -11.67
C ILE A 69 -8.99 -6.05 -10.98
N PRO A 70 -9.90 -6.09 -9.98
CA PRO A 70 -10.33 -4.88 -9.30
C PRO A 70 -9.21 -4.25 -8.49
N PHE A 71 -9.26 -2.93 -8.36
CA PHE A 71 -8.48 -2.22 -7.36
C PHE A 71 -8.96 -2.59 -5.96
N GLU A 72 -8.03 -2.60 -5.00
CA GLU A 72 -8.41 -2.62 -3.60
C GLU A 72 -8.87 -1.22 -3.23
N LEU A 73 -10.01 -1.14 -2.54
CA LEU A 73 -10.58 0.14 -2.10
C LEU A 73 -10.61 0.18 -0.58
N THR A 74 -10.36 1.36 -0.03
CA THR A 74 -10.66 1.67 1.36
C THR A 74 -12.19 1.72 1.57
N VAL A 75 -12.62 1.78 2.82
CA VAL A 75 -14.05 1.91 3.17
C VAL A 75 -14.67 3.24 2.68
N THR A 76 -13.85 4.24 2.39
CA THR A 76 -14.24 5.55 1.85
C THR A 76 -14.27 5.55 0.31
N GLY A 77 -13.91 4.44 -0.33
CA GLY A 77 -13.88 4.30 -1.78
C GLY A 77 -12.59 4.80 -2.44
N CYS A 78 -11.56 5.14 -1.66
CA CYS A 78 -10.25 5.48 -2.19
C CYS A 78 -9.51 4.23 -2.66
N ARG A 79 -8.75 4.32 -3.75
CA ARG A 79 -7.85 3.24 -4.16
C ARG A 79 -6.72 3.13 -3.15
N ILE A 80 -6.34 1.92 -2.75
CA ILE A 80 -5.13 1.68 -1.97
C ILE A 80 -4.16 0.79 -2.75
N ASP A 81 -2.98 1.33 -3.01
CA ASP A 81 -1.84 0.62 -3.58
C ASP A 81 -0.88 0.26 -2.45
N ARG A 82 -0.64 -1.04 -2.27
CA ARG A 82 0.21 -1.58 -1.19
C ARG A 82 1.52 -2.08 -1.75
N GLY A 83 2.60 -1.80 -1.04
CA GLY A 83 3.94 -2.25 -1.41
C GLY A 83 4.79 -2.54 -0.19
N SER A 84 6.06 -2.87 -0.46
CA SER A 84 7.07 -3.04 0.57
C SER A 84 8.39 -2.47 0.08
N HIS A 85 9.07 -1.71 0.92
CA HIS A 85 10.37 -1.13 0.64
C HIS A 85 11.19 -1.11 1.93
N GLN A 86 12.29 -1.88 1.94
CA GLN A 86 13.18 -1.98 3.10
C GLN A 86 14.08 -0.74 3.15
N ALA A 87 13.59 0.32 3.79
CA ALA A 87 14.27 1.60 3.95
C ALA A 87 13.96 2.21 5.33
N ASP A 88 14.41 3.43 5.58
CA ASP A 88 13.96 4.22 6.72
C ASP A 88 12.92 5.25 6.25
N ARG A 89 12.09 5.75 7.17
CA ARG A 89 11.12 6.84 6.89
C ARG A 89 11.78 8.00 6.15
N TYR A 90 13.04 8.29 6.46
CA TYR A 90 13.77 9.47 5.99
C TYR A 90 13.99 9.45 4.47
N TYR A 91 13.96 8.27 3.86
CA TYR A 91 13.92 8.15 2.39
C TYR A 91 12.69 8.88 1.82
N TYR A 92 11.53 8.72 2.47
CA TYR A 92 10.28 9.34 2.08
C TYR A 92 10.23 10.82 2.43
N ASP A 93 10.77 11.22 3.58
CA ASP A 93 10.93 12.65 3.89
C ASP A 93 11.69 13.38 2.78
N CYS A 94 12.86 12.86 2.37
CA CYS A 94 13.64 13.49 1.30
C CYS A 94 12.93 13.48 -0.06
N THR A 95 12.24 12.41 -0.41
CA THR A 95 11.68 12.23 -1.75
C THR A 95 10.29 12.85 -1.93
N LEU A 96 9.41 12.72 -0.94
CA LEU A 96 8.03 13.18 -1.01
C LEU A 96 7.92 14.68 -0.72
N LEU A 97 8.67 15.22 0.25
CA LEU A 97 8.64 16.65 0.54
C LEU A 97 9.08 17.48 -0.70
N ALA A 98 10.09 17.00 -1.42
CA ALA A 98 10.54 17.60 -2.68
C ALA A 98 9.49 17.56 -3.80
N GLN A 99 8.45 16.73 -3.66
CA GLN A 99 7.35 16.57 -4.62
C GLN A 99 6.06 17.27 -4.17
N GLY A 100 6.11 18.11 -3.13
CA GLY A 100 4.96 18.88 -2.65
C GLY A 100 4.05 18.14 -1.66
N TRP A 101 4.49 16.98 -1.16
CA TRP A 101 3.82 16.32 -0.04
C TRP A 101 4.10 17.06 1.26
N GLN A 102 3.15 17.01 2.18
CA GLN A 102 3.28 17.53 3.54
C GLN A 102 3.38 16.34 4.49
N GLN A 103 4.37 16.36 5.38
CA GLN A 103 4.46 15.38 6.46
C GLN A 103 3.34 15.66 7.46
N TYR A 104 2.69 14.59 7.94
CA TYR A 104 1.71 14.66 9.01
C TYR A 104 2.29 13.98 10.24
N ASP A 105 2.86 14.79 11.13
CA ASP A 105 3.56 14.29 12.30
C ASP A 105 2.57 13.70 13.32
N THR A 106 2.88 12.47 13.75
CA THR A 106 2.11 11.73 14.76
C THR A 106 2.97 11.43 15.99
N GLU A 107 2.35 11.06 17.11
CA GLU A 107 3.09 10.62 18.32
C GLU A 107 3.84 9.29 18.09
N GLU A 108 3.56 8.57 16.99
CA GLU A 108 4.21 7.32 16.61
C GLU A 108 5.42 7.54 15.68
N ASP A 109 5.71 8.80 15.33
CA ASP A 109 6.74 9.12 14.34
C ASP A 109 8.14 8.72 14.81
N ALA A 110 8.73 7.81 14.05
CA ALA A 110 10.06 7.26 14.28
C ALA A 110 10.64 6.77 12.96
N TRP A 111 11.93 6.42 12.93
CA TRP A 111 12.63 5.96 11.72
C TRP A 111 11.91 4.81 10.96
N TYR A 112 11.01 4.08 11.62
CA TYR A 112 10.19 3.01 11.05
C TYR A 112 8.75 3.41 10.68
N PHE A 113 8.29 4.64 10.95
CA PHE A 113 6.90 5.05 10.72
C PHE A 113 6.77 6.51 10.24
N GLY A 114 5.87 6.77 9.30
CA GLY A 114 5.52 8.13 8.91
C GLY A 114 4.31 8.21 7.99
N ILE A 115 3.68 9.39 7.98
CA ILE A 115 2.52 9.71 7.14
C ILE A 115 2.79 11.00 6.37
N TRP A 116 2.42 11.00 5.08
CA TRP A 116 2.50 12.18 4.22
C TRP A 116 1.18 12.36 3.48
N ILE A 117 0.80 13.62 3.25
CA ILE A 117 -0.47 14.02 2.66
C ILE A 117 -0.20 14.98 1.49
N HIS A 118 -0.85 14.73 0.34
CA HIS A 118 -0.81 15.62 -0.81
C HIS A 118 -2.23 16.07 -1.16
N THR A 119 -2.59 17.27 -0.71
CA THR A 119 -3.96 17.79 -0.84
C THR A 119 -4.37 18.08 -2.28
N GLU A 120 -3.46 18.60 -3.11
CA GLU A 120 -3.79 18.90 -4.52
C GLU A 120 -4.06 17.64 -5.36
N LYS A 121 -3.37 16.53 -5.06
CA LYS A 121 -3.57 15.24 -5.75
C LYS A 121 -4.59 14.35 -5.06
N LEU A 122 -5.03 14.72 -3.86
CA LEU A 122 -5.96 13.95 -3.03
C LEU A 122 -5.40 12.56 -2.65
N GLU A 123 -4.14 12.55 -2.21
CA GLU A 123 -3.40 11.32 -1.90
C GLU A 123 -2.85 11.33 -0.47
N THR A 124 -2.77 10.15 0.15
CA THR A 124 -2.01 9.93 1.38
C THR A 124 -1.01 8.79 1.20
N PHE A 125 0.13 8.90 1.85
CA PHE A 125 1.16 7.87 1.85
C PHE A 125 1.51 7.54 3.29
N THR A 126 1.60 6.25 3.60
CA THR A 126 2.01 5.74 4.91
C THR A 126 3.14 4.75 4.72
N TYR A 127 4.17 4.92 5.55
CA TYR A 127 5.26 3.98 5.71
C TYR A 127 5.21 3.39 7.13
N ALA A 128 5.30 2.07 7.25
CA ALA A 128 5.33 1.38 8.54
C ALA A 128 6.19 0.11 8.44
N GLU A 129 7.36 0.09 9.09
CA GLU A 129 8.24 -1.07 9.23
C GLU A 129 8.55 -1.82 7.91
N GLY A 130 8.69 -1.07 6.82
CA GLY A 130 8.98 -1.61 5.49
C GLY A 130 7.75 -1.80 4.61
N ASP A 131 6.53 -1.70 5.15
CA ASP A 131 5.29 -1.70 4.38
C ASP A 131 4.95 -0.29 3.91
N THR A 132 4.43 -0.19 2.68
CA THR A 132 3.95 1.07 2.11
C THR A 132 2.48 0.96 1.76
N SER A 133 1.73 2.02 2.07
CA SER A 133 0.33 2.18 1.66
C SER A 133 0.15 3.54 1.01
N HIS A 134 -0.22 3.57 -0.27
CA HIS A 134 -0.52 4.78 -1.02
C HIS A 134 -2.01 4.80 -1.33
N VAL A 135 -2.72 5.75 -0.72
CA VAL A 135 -4.16 5.93 -0.90
C VAL A 135 -4.40 7.08 -1.86
N ILE A 136 -5.25 6.86 -2.85
CA ILE A 136 -5.59 7.83 -3.91
C ILE A 136 -7.09 7.97 -3.95
N ALA A 137 -7.60 9.15 -3.60
CA ALA A 137 -9.01 9.41 -3.57
C ALA A 137 -9.54 9.76 -4.97
N PRO A 138 -10.75 9.29 -5.33
CA PRO A 138 -11.36 9.63 -6.63
C PRO A 138 -11.87 11.07 -6.70
N ASN A 139 -12.12 11.72 -5.56
CA ASN A 139 -12.66 13.07 -5.44
C ASN A 139 -12.42 13.63 -4.02
N VAL A 140 -12.74 14.91 -3.85
CA VAL A 140 -12.52 15.66 -2.60
C VAL A 140 -13.34 15.08 -1.45
N GLU A 141 -14.56 14.63 -1.71
CA GLU A 141 -15.44 14.07 -0.66
C GLU A 141 -14.87 12.79 -0.07
N ALA A 142 -14.40 11.87 -0.92
CA ALA A 142 -13.72 10.66 -0.49
C ALA A 142 -12.41 10.96 0.23
N PHE A 143 -11.65 11.95 -0.25
CA PHE A 143 -10.41 12.37 0.39
C PHE A 143 -10.65 12.96 1.79
N ARG A 144 -11.64 13.84 1.94
CA ARG A 144 -12.02 14.42 3.24
C ARG A 144 -12.48 13.33 4.22
N ALA A 145 -13.24 12.34 3.75
CA ALA A 145 -13.63 11.20 4.58
C ALA A 145 -12.42 10.33 5.00
N GLU A 146 -11.43 10.16 4.11
CA GLU A 146 -10.21 9.43 4.41
C GLU A 146 -9.33 10.19 5.41
N LEU A 147 -9.16 11.51 5.25
CA LEU A 147 -8.44 12.36 6.21
C LEU A 147 -9.10 12.36 7.58
N ALA A 148 -10.43 12.44 7.65
CA ALA A 148 -11.15 12.36 8.92
C ALA A 148 -10.89 11.05 9.66
N ARG A 149 -10.82 9.92 8.93
CA ARG A 149 -10.44 8.62 9.50
C ARG A 149 -8.97 8.62 9.92
N LEU A 150 -8.07 9.11 9.07
CA LEU A 150 -6.65 9.19 9.37
C LEU A 150 -6.40 9.95 10.67
N TYR A 151 -7.02 11.12 10.84
CA TYR A 151 -6.88 11.93 12.06
C TYR A 151 -7.50 11.29 13.30
N GLN A 152 -8.49 10.42 13.12
CA GLN A 152 -9.09 9.66 14.22
C GLN A 152 -8.14 8.56 14.71
N TYR A 153 -7.47 7.85 13.80
CA TYR A 153 -6.57 6.74 14.15
C TYR A 153 -5.15 7.19 14.47
N HIS A 154 -4.70 8.29 13.88
CA HIS A 154 -3.38 8.88 14.06
C HIS A 154 -3.54 10.34 14.50
N PRO A 155 -3.72 10.59 15.80
CA PRO A 155 -3.72 11.95 16.33
C PRO A 155 -2.38 12.66 16.01
N GLN A 156 -2.48 13.92 15.65
CA GLN A 156 -1.32 14.74 15.33
C GLN A 156 -0.47 14.96 16.58
N ALA A 157 0.85 14.86 16.45
CA ALA A 157 1.78 15.29 17.49
C ALA A 157 1.85 16.81 17.59
N PRO A 158 2.15 17.37 18.78
CA PRO A 158 2.47 18.78 18.87
C PRO A 158 3.79 19.06 18.14
N ALA A 159 3.83 20.14 17.38
CA ALA A 159 5.04 20.64 16.74
C ALA A 159 6.08 21.07 17.79
N PHE A 160 5.62 21.66 18.89
CA PHE A 160 6.45 21.91 20.08
C PHE A 160 5.60 22.07 21.34
N ILE A 161 6.27 21.95 22.49
CA ILE A 161 5.66 22.09 23.81
C ILE A 161 6.39 23.21 24.56
N SER A 162 5.63 24.16 25.09
CA SER A 162 6.15 25.19 26.00
C SER A 162 5.71 24.91 27.44
N ILE A 163 6.64 25.02 28.38
CA ILE A 163 6.40 24.80 29.82
C ILE A 163 6.66 26.12 30.54
N ASP A 164 5.65 26.61 31.25
CA ASP A 164 5.79 27.72 32.21
C ASP A 164 5.92 27.11 33.61
N PRO A 165 7.13 27.10 34.21
CA PRO A 165 7.35 26.49 35.52
C PRO A 165 6.77 27.31 36.68
N GLU A 166 6.58 28.62 36.51
CA GLU A 166 6.04 29.49 37.57
C GLU A 166 4.52 29.39 37.65
N ALA A 167 3.86 29.33 36.48
CA ALA A 167 2.42 29.11 36.40
C ALA A 167 2.01 27.63 36.49
N GLY A 168 2.96 26.70 36.31
CA GLY A 168 2.69 25.27 36.25
C GLY A 168 1.88 24.84 35.02
N VAL A 169 2.01 25.58 33.91
CA VAL A 169 1.20 25.40 32.69
C VAL A 169 2.03 24.75 31.59
N VAL A 170 1.43 23.77 30.91
CA VAL A 170 2.01 23.12 29.71
C VAL A 170 1.11 23.43 28.52
N THR A 171 1.68 24.08 27.50
CA THR A 171 0.98 24.42 26.26
C THR A 171 1.56 23.62 25.10
N ARG A 172 0.67 22.98 24.33
CA ARG A 172 1.01 22.20 23.14
C ARG A 172 0.61 22.99 21.90
N HIS A 173 1.57 23.20 21.00
CA HIS A 173 1.36 23.94 19.75
C HIS A 173 1.34 22.94 18.60
N PHE A 174 0.33 23.02 17.75
CA PHE A 174 0.13 22.10 16.64
C PHE A 174 0.27 22.84 15.31
N GLU A 175 0.79 22.14 14.30
CA GLU A 175 0.72 22.62 12.92
C GLU A 175 -0.71 22.55 12.38
N LEU A 176 -1.02 23.41 11.42
CA LEU A 176 -2.29 23.36 10.71
C LEU A 176 -2.42 22.04 9.96
N LYS A 177 -3.55 21.35 10.14
CA LYS A 177 -3.82 20.10 9.44
C LYS A 177 -4.01 20.35 7.95
N PRO A 178 -3.50 19.46 7.09
CA PRO A 178 -3.80 19.52 5.65
C PRO A 178 -5.30 19.29 5.40
N GLU A 179 -6.04 20.33 5.06
CA GLU A 179 -7.49 20.25 4.81
C GLU A 179 -7.84 20.59 3.35
N VAL A 180 -9.00 20.10 2.89
CA VAL A 180 -9.58 20.28 1.54
C VAL A 180 -11.07 20.58 1.61
#